data_AF-A0AAD2DBD3-F1
#
_entry.id   AF-A0AAD2DBD3-F1
#
_cell.length_a   1.000
_cell.length_b   1.000
_cell.length_c   1.000
_cell.angle_alpha   90.00
_cell.angle_beta   90.00
_cell.angle_gamma   90.00
#
_symmetry.space_group_name_H-M   'P 1'
#
loop_
_entity.id
_entity.type
_entity.pdbx_description
1 polymer ?
#
loop_
_entity_poly.entity_id
_entity_poly.type
_entity_poly.pdbx_seq_one_letter_code
_entity_poly.pdbx_strand_id
1 'polypeptide(L)'
;MINLPQRSTLGIYRDCLKIVRHISQEPKTIQNLQKHFRMEFEKQRHVTDKAEHEKFREGMMKFCSNYLYYSIKKDYEDNKKFYDTNGLYDRNTPVT
;
A
#
# COMPACT_ATOMS: atom_id res chain seq x y z
N MET A 1 -24.01 7.72 -0.83
CA MET A 1 -22.63 7.97 -1.28
C MET A 1 -21.70 7.65 -0.14
N ILE A 2 -20.74 6.74 -0.34
CA ILE A 2 -19.68 6.48 0.65
C ILE A 2 -18.77 7.72 0.65
N ASN A 3 -18.68 8.42 1.77
CA ASN A 3 -17.75 9.53 1.95
C ASN A 3 -16.37 8.94 2.22
N LEU A 4 -15.61 8.68 1.17
CA LEU A 4 -14.24 8.17 1.30
C LEU A 4 -13.38 9.30 1.88
N PRO A 5 -12.69 9.08 3.00
CA PRO A 5 -11.82 10.11 3.57
C PRO A 5 -10.75 10.48 2.54
N GLN A 6 -10.74 11.74 2.12
CA GLN A 6 -9.80 12.25 1.13
C GLN A 6 -8.38 12.16 1.72
N ARG A 7 -7.59 11.19 1.26
CA ARG A 7 -6.19 11.05 1.69
C ARG A 7 -5.37 12.18 1.10
N SER A 8 -4.63 12.89 1.95
CA SER A 8 -3.67 13.90 1.50
C SER A 8 -2.53 13.24 0.71
N THR A 9 -1.88 13.98 -0.19
CA THR A 9 -0.74 13.46 -0.96
C THR A 9 0.39 12.99 -0.05
N LEU A 10 0.59 13.67 1.09
CA LEU A 10 1.53 13.25 2.13
C LEU A 10 1.13 11.93 2.78
N GLY A 11 -0.17 11.69 2.99
CA GLY A 11 -0.68 10.41 3.49
C GLY A 11 -0.36 9.28 2.53
N ILE A 12 -0.65 9.48 1.23
CA ILE A 12 -0.36 8.50 0.18
C ILE A 12 1.15 8.20 0.12
N TYR A 13 2.00 9.23 0.17
CA TYR A 13 3.46 9.06 0.20
C TYR A 13 3.92 8.15 1.36
N ARG A 14 3.42 8.41 2.57
CA ARG A 14 3.74 7.61 3.77
C ARG A 14 3.30 6.16 3.61
N ASP A 15 2.14 5.93 2.99
CA ASP A 15 1.63 4.58 2.73
C ASP A 15 2.53 3.83 1.73
N CYS A 16 2.96 4.47 0.64
CA CYS A 16 3.92 3.89 -0.31
C CYS A 16 5.22 3.48 0.40
N LEU A 17 5.78 4.35 1.26
CA LEU A 17 7.01 4.03 2.00
C LEU A 17 6.86 2.86 2.97
N LYS A 18 5.69 2.71 3.60
CA LYS A 18 5.40 1.55 4.45
C LYS A 18 5.36 0.26 3.62
N ILE A 19 4.67 0.29 2.48
CA ILE A 19 4.53 -0.84 1.58
C ILE A 19 5.89 -1.35 1.11
N VAL A 20 6.86 -0.47 0.82
CA VAL A 20 8.22 -0.90 0.41
C VAL A 20 8.86 -1.88 1.40
N ARG A 21 8.64 -1.71 2.70
CA ARG A 21 9.19 -2.61 3.75
C ARG A 21 8.50 -3.97 3.77
N HIS A 22 7.29 -4.07 3.23
CA HIS A 22 6.56 -5.33 3.08
C HIS A 22 6.85 -6.00 1.73
N ILE A 23 7.24 -5.22 0.69
CA ILE A 23 7.63 -5.77 -0.61
C ILE A 23 8.95 -6.55 -0.53
N SER A 24 9.93 -6.04 0.21
CA SER A 24 11.26 -6.66 0.31
C SER A 24 11.85 -6.50 1.71
N GLN A 25 12.64 -7.50 2.12
CA GLN A 25 13.48 -7.44 3.32
C GLN A 25 14.93 -7.04 2.99
N GLU A 26 15.28 -6.95 1.70
CA GLU A 26 16.64 -6.61 1.28
C GLU A 26 16.88 -5.09 1.42
N PRO A 27 17.87 -4.66 2.22
CA PRO A 27 18.08 -3.24 2.50
C PRO A 27 18.30 -2.38 1.25
N LYS A 28 19.05 -2.90 0.27
CA LYS A 28 19.36 -2.16 -0.96
C LYS A 28 18.12 -1.93 -1.83
N THR A 29 17.27 -2.96 -1.96
CA THR A 29 16.00 -2.87 -2.68
C THR A 29 15.04 -1.90 -1.99
N ILE A 30 14.95 -1.95 -0.65
CA ILE A 30 14.17 -0.99 0.14
C ILE A 30 14.64 0.45 -0.13
N GLN A 31 15.94 0.71 -0.03
CA GLN A 31 16.51 2.05 -0.25
C GLN A 31 16.23 2.57 -1.66
N ASN A 32 16.39 1.72 -2.68
CA ASN A 32 16.13 2.09 -4.08
C ASN A 32 14.66 2.45 -4.31
N LEU A 33 13.73 1.66 -3.79
CA LEU A 33 12.29 1.93 -3.89
C LEU A 33 11.90 3.20 -3.13
N GLN A 34 12.42 3.41 -1.91
CA GLN A 34 12.19 4.64 -1.15
C GLN A 34 12.70 5.87 -1.90
N LYS A 35 13.90 5.79 -2.50
CA LYS A 35 14.46 6.86 -3.33
C LYS A 35 13.59 7.14 -4.55
N HIS A 36 13.11 6.09 -5.23
CA HIS A 36 12.21 6.21 -6.36
C HIS A 36 10.92 6.96 -5.99
N PHE A 37 10.21 6.51 -4.94
CA PHE A 37 9.00 7.20 -4.50
C PHE A 37 9.27 8.64 -4.08
N ARG A 38 10.38 8.91 -3.37
CA ARG A 38 10.75 10.29 -3.04
C ARG A 38 10.89 11.14 -4.30
N MET A 39 11.62 10.65 -5.31
CA MET A 39 11.81 11.39 -6.56
C MET A 39 10.48 11.64 -7.30
N GLU A 40 9.60 10.64 -7.41
CA GLU A 40 8.31 10.82 -8.08
C GLU A 40 7.41 11.83 -7.36
N PHE A 41 7.36 11.79 -6.03
CA PHE A 41 6.58 12.76 -5.25
C PHE A 41 7.18 14.17 -5.26
N GLU A 42 8.50 14.31 -5.37
CA GLU A 42 9.14 15.63 -5.53
C GLU A 42 8.79 16.27 -6.88
N LYS A 43 8.71 15.49 -7.98
CA LYS A 43 8.28 16.01 -9.28
C LYS A 43 6.89 16.66 -9.21
N GLN A 44 6.01 16.12 -8.38
CA GLN A 44 4.64 16.63 -8.20
C GLN A 44 4.59 17.99 -7.48
N ARG A 45 5.66 18.43 -6.81
CA ARG A 45 5.67 19.76 -6.16
C ARG A 45 5.59 20.91 -7.15
N HIS A 46 6.02 20.67 -8.39
CA HIS A 46 6.07 21.69 -9.44
C HIS A 46 4.90 21.57 -10.43
N VAL A 47 4.03 20.58 -10.26
CA VAL A 47 2.85 20.39 -11.12
C VAL A 47 1.79 21.41 -10.74
N THR A 48 1.44 22.27 -11.70
CA THR A 48 0.40 23.30 -11.54
C THR A 48 -0.97 22.84 -12.05
N ASP A 49 -0.99 21.89 -12.99
CA ASP A 49 -2.24 21.30 -13.47
C ASP A 49 -2.86 20.38 -12.40
N LYS A 50 -4.08 20.72 -12.00
CA LYS A 50 -4.83 19.96 -11.00
C LYS A 50 -5.22 18.58 -11.52
N ALA A 51 -5.52 18.44 -12.81
CA ALA A 51 -5.95 17.16 -13.38
C ALA A 51 -4.78 16.17 -13.42
N GLU A 52 -3.60 16.63 -13.83
CA GLU A 52 -2.36 15.85 -13.76
C GLU A 52 -2.04 15.39 -12.34
N HIS A 53 -2.11 16.29 -11.35
CA HIS A 53 -1.82 15.95 -9.95
C HIS A 53 -2.81 14.92 -9.38
N GLU A 54 -4.10 15.02 -9.73
CA GLU A 54 -5.09 14.04 -9.28
C GLU A 54 -4.87 12.68 -9.95
N LYS A 55 -4.55 12.65 -11.24
CA LYS A 55 -4.18 11.40 -11.93
C LYS A 55 -2.99 10.71 -11.29
N PHE A 56 -1.98 11.47 -10.87
CA PHE A 56 -0.86 10.93 -10.11
C PHE A 56 -1.31 10.33 -8.77
N ARG A 57 -2.14 11.07 -8.01
CA ARG A 57 -2.68 10.61 -6.72
C ARG A 57 -3.48 9.31 -6.88
N GLU A 58 -4.34 9.23 -7.89
CA GLU A 58 -5.10 8.01 -8.23
C GLU A 58 -4.18 6.83 -8.55
N GLY A 59 -3.13 7.06 -9.36
CA GLY A 59 -2.14 6.05 -9.67
C GLY A 59 -1.43 5.49 -8.43
N MET A 60 -1.04 6.36 -7.51
CA MET A 60 -0.40 5.96 -6.25
C MET A 60 -1.38 5.22 -5.32
N MET A 61 -2.63 5.67 -5.22
CA MET A 61 -3.66 4.95 -4.46
C MET A 61 -3.88 3.55 -5.05
N LYS A 62 -3.97 3.42 -6.38
CA LYS A 62 -4.11 2.13 -7.05
C LYS A 62 -2.92 1.22 -6.78
N PHE A 63 -1.69 1.73 -6.79
CA PHE A 63 -0.51 0.97 -6.38
C PHE A 63 -0.68 0.41 -4.96
N CYS A 64 -1.06 1.24 -3.99
CA CYS A 64 -1.26 0.81 -2.61
C CYS A 64 -2.36 -0.25 -2.50
N SER A 65 -3.51 -0.04 -3.15
CA SER A 65 -4.64 -0.97 -3.14
C SER A 65 -4.30 -2.30 -3.80
N ASN A 66 -3.61 -2.29 -4.94
CA ASN A 66 -3.20 -3.49 -5.65
C ASN A 66 -2.21 -4.31 -4.81
N TYR A 67 -1.26 -3.64 -4.16
CA TYR A 67 -0.34 -4.31 -3.26
C TYR A 67 -1.06 -4.96 -2.08
N LEU A 68 -1.98 -4.24 -1.42
CA LEU A 68 -2.74 -4.77 -0.30
C LEU A 68 -3.56 -6.00 -0.72
N TYR A 69 -4.26 -5.91 -1.86
CA TYR A 69 -5.01 -7.04 -2.42
C TYR A 69 -4.10 -8.25 -2.68
N TYR A 70 -2.95 -8.02 -3.32
CA TYR A 70 -1.98 -9.09 -3.58
C TYR A 70 -1.47 -9.71 -2.27
N SER A 71 -1.14 -8.88 -1.28
CA SER A 71 -0.66 -9.34 0.03
C SER A 71 -1.69 -10.20 0.75
N ILE A 72 -2.97 -9.78 0.76
CA ILE A 72 -4.07 -10.54 1.38
C ILE A 72 -4.29 -11.84 0.62
N LYS A 73 -4.33 -11.79 -0.72
CA LYS A 73 -4.51 -12.98 -1.54
C LYS A 73 -3.41 -13.99 -1.31
N LYS A 74 -2.15 -13.54 -1.31
CA LYS A 74 -0.99 -14.39 -1.04
C LYS A 74 -1.09 -15.04 0.34
N ASP A 75 -1.39 -14.25 1.37
CA ASP A 75 -1.54 -14.77 2.74
C ASP A 75 -2.66 -15.82 2.84
N TYR A 76 -3.80 -15.57 2.18
CA TYR A 76 -4.89 -16.54 2.11
C TYR A 76 -4.48 -17.83 1.39
N GLU A 77 -3.75 -17.73 0.27
CA GLU A 77 -3.27 -18.91 -0.47
C GLU A 77 -2.25 -19.70 0.34
N ASP A 78 -1.29 -19.02 0.98
CA ASP A 78 -0.24 -19.62 1.81
C ASP A 78 -0.83 -20.31 3.07
N ASN A 79 -1.92 -19.74 3.63
CA ASN A 79 -2.57 -20.22 4.85
C ASN A 79 -3.97 -20.82 4.62
N LYS A 80 -4.27 -21.27 3.40
CA LYS A 80 -5.63 -21.66 2.99
C LYS A 80 -6.32 -22.62 3.95
N LYS A 81 -5.60 -23.65 4.43
CA LYS A 81 -6.12 -24.62 5.38
C LYS A 81 -6.56 -23.99 6.70
N PHE A 82 -5.83 -22.99 7.20
CA PHE A 82 -6.20 -22.28 8.42
C PHE A 82 -7.51 -21.52 8.25
N TYR A 83 -7.63 -20.76 7.16
CA TYR A 83 -8.83 -19.96 6.88
C TYR A 83 -10.07 -20.81 6.56
N ASP A 84 -9.90 -21.92 5.84
CA ASP A 84 -11.00 -22.82 5.48
C ASP A 84 -11.51 -23.62 6.69
N THR A 85 -10.66 -23.90 7.69
CA THR A 85 -11.01 -24.73 8.86
C THR A 85 -11.48 -23.92 10.07
N ASN A 86 -10.91 -22.75 10.33
CA ASN A 86 -11.17 -21.99 11.56
C ASN A 86 -12.13 -20.81 11.40
N GLY A 87 -12.50 -20.45 10.17
CA GLY A 87 -13.33 -19.27 9.90
C GLY A 87 -12.60 -17.96 10.25
N LEU A 88 -12.91 -16.88 9.53
CA LEU A 88 -12.24 -15.57 9.66
C LEU A 88 -12.42 -14.86 11.02
N TYR A 89 -13.11 -15.47 11.99
CA TYR A 89 -13.47 -14.86 13.26
C TYR A 89 -13.51 -15.89 14.42
N ASP A 90 -12.36 -16.43 14.80
CA ASP A 90 -12.23 -16.92 16.18
C ASP A 90 -11.56 -15.83 17.04
N ARG A 91 -12.39 -15.10 17.79
CA ARG A 91 -11.99 -13.98 18.65
C ARG A 91 -11.11 -14.41 19.85
N ASN A 92 -10.85 -15.70 20.02
CA ASN A 92 -10.30 -16.26 21.24
C ASN A 92 -8.91 -16.90 21.12
N THR A 93 -8.27 -16.93 19.95
CA THR A 93 -6.90 -17.44 19.83
C THR A 93 -5.88 -16.34 20.18
N PRO A 94 -5.13 -16.45 21.29
CA PRO A 94 -4.04 -15.51 21.58
C PRO A 94 -2.89 -15.81 20.63
N VAL A 95 -2.36 -14.77 19.99
CA VAL A 95 -1.12 -14.86 19.22
C VAL A 95 0.04 -14.95 20.22
N THR A 96 0.64 -16.14 20.36
CA THR A 96 1.88 -16.38 21.12
C THR A 96 3.12 -15.87 20.40
#